data_AF-A0A7Z0MDD7-F1
#
_entry.id   AF-A0A7Z0MDD7-F1
#
_cell.length_a   1.000
_cell.length_b   1.000
_cell.length_c   1.000
_cell.angle_alpha   90.00
_cell.angle_beta   90.00
_cell.angle_gamma   90.00
#
_symmetry.space_group_name_H-M   'P 1'
#
loop_
_entity.id
_entity.type
_entity.pdbx_description
1 polymer ?
#
loop_
_entity_poly.entity_id
_entity_poly.type
_entity_poly.pdbx_seq_one_letter_code
_entity_poly.pdbx_strand_id
1 'polypeptide(L)'
;MGLVKISDALHESLRTASAAFSRSINAQAGHWMRVGMLAELYPSLNYAELCRLLLEAEKADGDLHALIARVDAKVFEKRKCVA
;
A
#
# COMPACT_ATOMS: atom_id res chain seq x y z
N MET A 1 9.04 -17.91 -1.15
CA MET A 1 8.51 -16.82 -0.31
C MET A 1 9.31 -16.77 0.97
N GLY A 2 9.85 -15.59 1.34
CA GLY A 2 10.51 -15.40 2.64
C GLY A 2 9.47 -15.36 3.77
N LEU A 3 9.77 -16.00 4.90
CA LEU A 3 8.92 -15.99 6.09
C LEU A 3 9.26 -14.76 6.93
N VAL A 4 8.29 -13.86 7.10
CA VAL A 4 8.41 -12.74 8.05
C VAL A 4 7.79 -13.15 9.38
N LYS A 5 8.59 -13.15 10.44
CA LYS A 5 8.09 -13.40 11.81
C LYS A 5 7.40 -12.16 12.34
N ILE A 6 6.23 -12.34 12.95
CA ILE A 6 5.47 -11.30 13.65
C ILE A 6 5.08 -11.79 15.04
N SER A 7 4.75 -10.88 15.95
CA SER A 7 4.28 -11.25 17.29
C SER A 7 2.90 -11.89 17.25
N ASP A 8 2.60 -12.76 18.22
CA ASP A 8 1.29 -13.42 18.34
C ASP A 8 0.14 -12.41 18.44
N ALA A 9 0.34 -11.31 19.17
CA ALA A 9 -0.64 -10.24 19.28
C ALA A 9 -0.96 -9.57 17.93
N LEU A 10 0.05 -9.42 17.05
CA LEU A 10 -0.15 -8.88 15.71
C LEU A 10 -0.83 -9.91 14.80
N HIS A 11 -0.49 -11.19 14.95
CA HIS A 11 -1.16 -12.28 14.23
C HIS A 11 -2.66 -12.35 14.56
N GLU A 12 -3.04 -12.24 15.84
CA GLU A 12 -4.46 -12.18 16.24
C GLU A 12 -5.15 -10.92 15.69
N SER A 13 -4.49 -9.77 15.73
CA SER A 13 -5.03 -8.53 15.13
C SER A 13 -5.27 -8.68 13.61
N LEU A 14 -4.35 -9.34 12.90
CA LEU A 14 -4.52 -9.68 11.48
C LEU A 14 -5.71 -10.62 11.26
N ARG A 15 -5.89 -11.62 12.13
CA ARG A 15 -7.00 -12.58 12.06
C ARG A 15 -8.34 -11.88 12.22
N THR A 16 -8.48 -10.99 13.20
CA THR A 16 -9.70 -10.20 13.41
C THR A 16 -9.99 -9.28 12.23
N ALA A 17 -8.99 -8.53 11.75
CA ALA A 17 -9.15 -7.63 10.61
C ALA A 17 -9.47 -8.38 9.31
N SER A 18 -8.79 -9.51 9.06
CA SER A 18 -9.02 -10.39 7.92
C SER A 18 -10.48 -10.84 7.84
N ALA A 19 -11.06 -11.27 8.97
CA ALA A 19 -12.47 -11.64 9.06
C ALA A 19 -13.41 -10.44 8.83
N ALA A 20 -13.12 -9.29 9.44
CA ALA A 20 -13.95 -8.08 9.32
C ALA A 20 -13.97 -7.50 7.89
N PHE A 21 -12.87 -7.63 7.16
CA PHE A 21 -12.70 -7.08 5.82
C PHE A 21 -12.76 -8.15 4.70
N SER A 22 -13.26 -9.35 5.01
CA SER A 22 -13.50 -10.43 4.04
C SER A 22 -12.32 -10.74 3.11
N ARG A 23 -11.11 -10.88 3.68
CA ARG A 23 -9.88 -11.19 2.94
C ARG A 23 -9.05 -12.23 3.68
N SER A 24 -8.12 -12.92 3.00
CA SER A 24 -7.21 -13.85 3.70
C SER A 24 -6.25 -13.12 4.64
N ILE A 25 -5.69 -13.82 5.64
CA ILE A 25 -4.71 -13.26 6.58
C ILE A 25 -3.51 -12.67 5.83
N ASN A 26 -3.01 -13.38 4.82
CA ASN A 26 -1.90 -12.90 3.99
C ASN A 26 -2.28 -11.65 3.19
N ALA A 27 -3.49 -11.59 2.64
CA ALA A 27 -3.97 -10.41 1.94
C ALA A 27 -4.15 -9.20 2.87
N GLN A 28 -4.57 -9.43 4.13
CA GLN A 28 -4.64 -8.39 5.16
C GLN A 28 -3.26 -7.87 5.55
N ALA A 29 -2.30 -8.77 5.78
CA ALA A 29 -0.91 -8.40 6.05
C ALA A 29 -0.32 -7.60 4.89
N GLY A 30 -0.50 -8.10 3.66
CA GLY A 30 -0.07 -7.42 2.44
C GLY A 30 -0.70 -6.03 2.27
N HIS A 31 -1.97 -5.86 2.62
CA HIS A 31 -2.61 -4.54 2.60
C HIS A 31 -1.95 -3.57 3.59
N TRP A 32 -1.76 -3.97 4.85
CA TRP A 32 -1.11 -3.12 5.85
C TRP A 32 0.33 -2.76 5.47
N MET A 33 1.11 -3.71 4.96
CA MET A 33 2.47 -3.45 4.51
C MET A 33 2.51 -2.42 3.37
N ARG A 34 1.63 -2.56 2.38
CA ARG A 34 1.56 -1.63 1.24
C ARG A 34 1.06 -0.24 1.66
N VAL A 35 0.05 -0.17 2.54
CA VAL A 35 -0.41 1.11 3.12
C VAL A 35 0.71 1.78 3.91
N GLY A 36 1.41 1.03 4.77
CA GLY A 36 2.51 1.56 5.60
C GLY A 36 3.64 2.13 4.74
N MET A 37 4.06 1.39 3.71
CA MET A 37 5.08 1.87 2.78
C MET A 37 4.64 3.14 2.04
N LEU A 38 3.40 3.19 1.53
CA LEU A 38 2.90 4.38 0.85
C LEU A 38 2.75 5.58 1.80
N ALA A 39 2.36 5.37 3.05
CA ALA A 39 2.27 6.43 4.04
C ALA A 39 3.65 7.02 4.40
N GLU A 40 4.69 6.18 4.40
CA GLU A 40 6.07 6.63 4.61
C GLU A 40 6.62 7.40 3.41
N LEU A 41 6.33 6.95 2.18
CA LEU A 41 6.77 7.62 0.95
C LEU A 41 5.99 8.92 0.66
N TYR A 42 4.70 8.94 0.98
CA TYR A 42 3.79 10.03 0.66
C TYR A 42 3.05 10.54 1.91
N PRO A 43 3.75 11.13 2.89
CA PRO A 43 3.18 11.51 4.19
C PRO A 43 2.10 12.60 4.10
N SER A 44 2.00 13.31 2.97
CA SER A 44 0.95 14.30 2.72
C SER A 44 -0.37 13.69 2.24
N LEU A 45 -0.39 12.42 1.84
CA LEU A 45 -1.60 11.74 1.37
C LEU A 45 -2.38 11.16 2.53
N ASN A 46 -3.70 11.28 2.46
CA ASN A 46 -4.60 10.65 3.43
C ASN A 46 -4.90 9.19 3.03
N TYR A 47 -5.48 8.44 3.97
CA TYR A 47 -5.77 7.01 3.77
C TYR A 47 -6.63 6.70 2.53
N ALA A 48 -7.58 7.57 2.18
CA ALA A 48 -8.42 7.36 1.00
C ALA A 48 -7.62 7.52 -0.30
N GLU A 49 -6.67 8.46 -0.33
CA GLU A 49 -5.74 8.64 -1.46
C GLU A 49 -4.77 7.46 -1.58
N LEU A 50 -4.25 6.95 -0.47
CA LEU A 50 -3.42 5.74 -0.47
C LEU A 50 -4.19 4.53 -1.02
N CYS A 51 -5.46 4.36 -0.63
CA CYS A 51 -6.31 3.29 -1.17
C CYS A 51 -6.51 3.41 -2.69
N ARG A 52 -6.63 4.63 -3.23
CA ARG A 52 -6.73 4.84 -4.68
C ARG A 52 -5.45 4.41 -5.40
N LEU A 53 -4.29 4.75 -4.84
CA LEU A 53 -3.01 4.28 -5.37
C LEU A 53 -2.95 2.75 -5.38
N LEU A 54 -3.35 2.07 -4.30
CA LEU A 54 -3.38 0.61 -4.27
C LEU A 54 -4.28 0.00 -5.34
N LEU A 55 -5.45 0.60 -5.60
CA LEU A 55 -6.33 0.17 -6.69
C LEU A 55 -5.71 0.39 -8.08
N GLU A 56 -4.95 1.48 -8.27
CA GLU A 56 -4.21 1.72 -9.51
C GLU A 56 -3.06 0.72 -9.71
N ALA A 57 -2.38 0.32 -8.63
CA ALA A 57 -1.33 -0.70 -8.68
C ALA A 57 -1.91 -2.05 -9.10
N GLU A 58 -3.05 -2.44 -8.53
CA GLU A 58 -3.71 -3.70 -8.87
C GLU A 58 -4.14 -3.75 -10.35
N LYS A 59 -4.57 -2.62 -10.92
CA LYS A 59 -4.87 -2.52 -12.35
C LYS A 59 -3.64 -2.60 -13.25
N ALA A 60 -2.46 -2.35 -12.69
CA ALA A 60 -1.17 -2.41 -13.38
C ALA A 60 -0.41 -3.71 -13.01
N ASP A 61 -1.12 -4.84 -13.03
CA ASP A 61 -0.62 -6.19 -12.71
C ASP A 61 -0.11 -6.38 -11.27
N GLY A 62 -0.53 -5.53 -10.33
CA GLY A 62 -0.18 -5.65 -8.92
C GLY A 62 1.25 -5.20 -8.58
N ASP A 63 1.98 -4.60 -9.51
CA ASP A 63 3.30 -4.05 -9.26
C ASP A 63 3.21 -2.65 -8.62
N LEU A 64 3.31 -2.64 -7.29
CA LEU A 64 3.34 -1.40 -6.50
C LEU A 64 4.58 -0.55 -6.77
N HIS A 65 5.74 -1.16 -7.06
CA HIS A 65 6.96 -0.42 -7.32
C HIS A 65 6.90 0.31 -8.67
N ALA A 66 6.35 -0.34 -9.70
CA ALA A 66 6.07 0.32 -10.98
C ALA A 66 5.08 1.48 -10.82
N LEU A 67 4.06 1.33 -9.97
CA LEU A 67 3.16 2.44 -9.68
C LEU A 67 3.88 3.61 -9.01
N ILE A 68 4.67 3.34 -7.96
CA ILE A 68 5.44 4.37 -7.25
C ILE A 68 6.31 5.16 -8.23
N ALA A 69 7.07 4.47 -9.09
CA ALA A 69 7.90 5.12 -10.10
C ALA A 69 7.09 6.03 -11.04
N ARG A 70 5.88 5.62 -11.43
CA ARG A 70 4.97 6.43 -12.26
C ARG A 70 4.40 7.64 -11.52
N VAL A 71 4.05 7.48 -10.24
CA VAL A 71 3.54 8.57 -9.39
C VAL A 71 4.61 9.62 -9.21
N ASP A 72 5.82 9.22 -8.85
CA ASP A 72 6.96 10.12 -8.69
C ASP A 72 7.29 10.88 -9.98
N ALA A 73 7.27 10.19 -11.14
CA ALA A 73 7.46 10.83 -12.43
C ALA A 73 6.41 11.91 -12.72
N LYS A 74 5.12 11.64 -12.44
CA LYS A 74 4.04 12.62 -12.60
C LYS A 74 4.15 13.81 -11.64
N VAL A 75 4.52 13.56 -10.38
CA VAL A 75 4.73 14.62 -9.38
C VAL A 75 5.87 15.55 -9.83
N PHE A 76 6.95 14.97 -10.33
CA PHE A 76 8.10 15.71 -10.83
C PHE A 76 7.77 16.54 -12.09
N GLU A 77 7.04 15.98 -13.04
CA GLU A 77 6.61 16.68 -14.27
C GLU A 77 5.67 17.84 -13.96
N LYS A 78 4.71 17.66 -13.03
CA LYS A 78 3.81 18.73 -12.60
C LYS A 78 4.55 19.91 -11.96
N ARG A 79 5.65 19.65 -11.23
CA ARG A 79 6.48 20.72 -10.65
C ARG A 79 7.26 21.49 -11.71
N LYS A 80 7.63 20.87 -12.83
CA LYS A 80 8.32 21.54 -13.95
C LYS A 80 7.41 22.48 -14.75
N CYS A 81 6.13 22.14 -14.92
CA CYS A 81 5.20 23.00 -15.67
C CYS A 81 4.75 24.26 -14.90
N VAL A 82 5.05 24.36 -13.61
CA VAL A 82 4.64 25.48 -12.74
C VAL A 82 5.81 26.43 -12.44
N ALA A 83 7.02 26.10 -12.91
CA ALA A 83 8.22 26.94 -12.85
C ALA A 83 8.52 27.55 -14.22
#